data_AF-A0A935ZZR8-F1
#
_entry.id   AF-A0A935ZZR8-F1
#
_cell.length_a   1.000
_cell.length_b   1.000
_cell.length_c   1.000
_cell.angle_alpha   90.00
_cell.angle_beta   90.00
_cell.angle_gamma   90.00
#
_symmetry.space_group_name_H-M   'P 1'
#
loop_
_entity.id
_entity.type
_entity.pdbx_description
1 polymer ?
#
loop_
_entity_poly.entity_id
_entity_poly.type
_entity_poly.pdbx_seq_one_letter_code
_entity_poly.pdbx_strand_id
1 'polypeptide(L)'
;MHQIKGFSLVSLVIALGLISIAGTFAVQLQLRESKARVGALWIDAQAREMDQVAAAVRTWTNVPANVASWTNDTRTGIACSSLTTAGVLPASFGRDSVACKGPFGTIYTIVGIKNSADTTVPVGRVRVVIYLTGTHTAGILRRAGIPNNASDIQGIAMRTATQLAERKVPAGWLTAGNTTATGVGRAWTKALNLWINPAPTQASAVALVGFPDLEGTVGGGGPSGANPLYSRCESLQTTVARTYPGAVAKLGIR
;
A
#
# COMPACT_ATOMS: atom_id res chain seq x y z
N MET A 1 -64.31 -28.52 -11.60
CA MET A 1 -63.24 -28.75 -12.60
C MET A 1 -62.50 -27.44 -12.84
N HIS A 2 -61.29 -27.29 -12.31
CA HIS A 2 -60.46 -26.09 -12.53
C HIS A 2 -59.64 -26.28 -13.81
N GLN A 3 -59.87 -25.42 -14.81
CA GLN A 3 -59.02 -25.34 -16.00
C GLN A 3 -57.66 -24.78 -15.60
N ILE A 4 -56.63 -25.62 -15.67
CA ILE A 4 -55.23 -25.19 -15.63
C ILE A 4 -54.98 -24.45 -16.96
N LYS A 5 -54.95 -23.11 -16.92
CA LYS A 5 -54.58 -22.28 -18.08
C LYS A 5 -53.13 -22.60 -18.43
N GLY A 6 -52.92 -23.23 -19.59
CA GLY A 6 -51.61 -23.64 -20.08
C GLY A 6 -50.67 -22.43 -20.22
N PHE A 7 -49.46 -22.58 -19.69
CA PHE A 7 -48.39 -21.59 -19.82
C PHE A 7 -48.08 -21.42 -21.32
N SER A 8 -48.25 -20.22 -21.85
CA SER A 8 -47.94 -19.94 -23.25
C SER A 8 -46.45 -20.14 -23.52
N LEU A 9 -46.12 -20.75 -24.67
CA LEU A 9 -44.73 -20.96 -25.10
C LEU A 9 -43.96 -19.63 -25.18
N VAL A 10 -44.65 -18.52 -25.46
CA VAL A 10 -44.08 -17.16 -25.46
C VAL A 10 -43.65 -16.74 -24.05
N SER A 11 -44.45 -17.02 -23.02
CA SER A 11 -44.07 -16.73 -21.62
C SER A 11 -42.89 -17.57 -21.14
N LEU A 12 -42.75 -18.81 -21.64
CA LEU A 12 -41.59 -19.65 -21.33
C LEU A 12 -40.30 -19.09 -21.95
N VAL A 13 -40.34 -18.64 -23.21
CA VAL A 13 -39.19 -18.06 -23.92
C VAL A 13 -38.74 -16.73 -23.28
N ILE A 14 -39.69 -15.87 -22.89
CA ILE A 14 -39.38 -14.62 -22.18
C ILE A 14 -38.74 -14.92 -20.82
N ALA A 15 -39.28 -15.89 -20.06
CA ALA A 15 -38.72 -16.30 -18.78
C ALA A 15 -37.29 -16.87 -18.92
N LEU A 16 -37.05 -17.73 -19.92
CA LEU A 16 -35.72 -18.26 -20.21
C LEU A 16 -34.73 -17.17 -20.64
N GLY A 17 -35.18 -16.19 -21.42
CA GLY A 17 -34.38 -15.01 -21.77
C GLY A 17 -33.97 -14.19 -20.56
N LEU A 18 -34.91 -13.91 -19.65
CA LEU A 18 -34.64 -13.17 -18.41
C LEU A 18 -33.69 -13.94 -17.46
N ILE A 19 -33.88 -15.25 -17.32
CA ILE A 19 -32.98 -16.12 -16.51
C ILE A 19 -31.57 -16.12 -17.10
N SER A 20 -31.44 -16.18 -18.43
CA SER A 20 -30.15 -16.14 -19.11
C SER A 20 -29.41 -14.82 -18.88
N ILE A 21 -30.13 -13.70 -19.00
CA ILE A 21 -29.57 -12.36 -18.72
C ILE A 21 -29.15 -12.27 -17.25
N ALA A 22 -30.03 -12.63 -16.31
CA ALA A 22 -29.72 -12.63 -14.87
C ALA A 22 -28.49 -13.52 -14.54
N GLY A 23 -28.38 -14.68 -15.17
CA GLY A 23 -27.23 -15.58 -15.05
C GLY A 23 -25.93 -14.94 -15.52
N THR A 24 -25.93 -14.29 -16.69
CA THR A 24 -24.73 -13.58 -17.18
C THR A 24 -24.33 -12.42 -16.26
N PHE A 25 -25.29 -11.65 -15.73
CA PHE A 25 -25.02 -10.59 -14.77
C PHE A 25 -24.43 -11.14 -13.46
N ALA A 26 -24.99 -12.22 -12.92
CA ALA A 26 -24.50 -12.85 -11.69
C ALA A 26 -23.06 -13.35 -11.85
N VAL A 27 -22.74 -14.02 -12.96
CA VAL A 27 -21.38 -14.50 -13.25
C VAL A 27 -20.41 -13.32 -13.42
N GLN A 28 -20.81 -12.25 -14.12
CA GLN A 28 -19.97 -11.06 -14.27
C GLN A 28 -19.67 -10.39 -12.92
N LEU A 29 -20.66 -10.33 -12.03
CA LEU A 29 -20.50 -9.73 -10.70
C LEU A 29 -19.56 -10.57 -9.83
N GLN A 30 -19.74 -11.90 -9.82
CA GLN A 30 -18.86 -12.81 -9.09
C GLN A 30 -17.41 -12.77 -9.61
N LEU A 31 -17.22 -12.66 -10.93
CA LEU A 31 -15.89 -12.51 -11.53
C LEU A 31 -15.22 -11.17 -11.18
N ARG A 32 -16.00 -10.09 -11.02
CA ARG A 32 -15.48 -8.79 -10.59
C ARG A 32 -15.02 -8.84 -9.13
N GLU A 33 -15.82 -9.42 -8.25
CA GLU A 33 -15.48 -9.59 -6.83
C GLU A 33 -14.26 -10.48 -6.63
N SER A 34 -14.17 -11.59 -7.38
CA SER A 34 -13.02 -12.49 -7.28
C SER A 34 -11.73 -11.80 -7.72
N LYS A 35 -11.76 -11.04 -8.82
CA LYS A 35 -10.60 -10.26 -9.29
C LYS A 35 -10.21 -9.16 -8.30
N ALA A 36 -11.18 -8.45 -7.73
CA ALA A 36 -10.91 -7.43 -6.72
C ALA A 36 -10.23 -8.03 -5.48
N ARG A 37 -10.71 -9.19 -5.01
CA ARG A 37 -10.10 -9.92 -3.89
C ARG A 37 -8.69 -10.37 -4.21
N VAL A 38 -8.44 -10.92 -5.40
CA VAL A 38 -7.09 -11.30 -5.83
C VAL A 38 -6.19 -10.07 -5.85
N GLY A 39 -6.60 -8.96 -6.48
CA GLY A 39 -5.81 -7.73 -6.50
C GLY A 39 -5.44 -7.24 -5.10
N ALA A 40 -6.38 -7.26 -4.15
CA ALA A 40 -6.13 -6.92 -2.76
C ALA A 40 -5.10 -7.83 -2.09
N LEU A 41 -5.15 -9.15 -2.33
CA LEU A 41 -4.18 -10.11 -1.79
C LEU A 41 -2.75 -9.82 -2.29
N TRP A 42 -2.58 -9.46 -3.56
CA TRP A 42 -1.27 -9.11 -4.11
C TRP A 42 -0.74 -7.79 -3.55
N ILE A 43 -1.62 -6.80 -3.35
CA ILE A 43 -1.27 -5.52 -2.72
C ILE A 43 -0.86 -5.72 -1.25
N ASP A 44 -1.59 -6.53 -0.49
CA ASP A 44 -1.23 -6.87 0.90
C ASP A 44 0.06 -7.70 0.97
N ALA A 45 0.29 -8.63 0.04
CA ALA A 45 1.57 -9.31 -0.08
C ALA A 45 2.72 -8.32 -0.30
N GLN A 46 2.55 -7.33 -1.18
CA GLN A 46 3.54 -6.28 -1.41
C GLN A 46 3.79 -5.45 -0.15
N ALA A 47 2.73 -5.07 0.58
CA ALA A 47 2.85 -4.31 1.82
C ALA A 47 3.57 -5.11 2.91
N ARG A 48 3.27 -6.41 3.06
CA ARG A 48 3.99 -7.32 3.98
C ARG A 48 5.47 -7.41 3.65
N GLU A 49 5.81 -7.55 2.38
CA GLU A 49 7.22 -7.60 1.95
C GLU A 49 7.94 -6.29 2.20
N MET A 50 7.30 -5.14 1.93
CA MET A 50 7.88 -3.83 2.24
C MET A 50 8.07 -3.63 3.75
N ASP A 51 7.14 -4.12 4.58
CA ASP A 51 7.26 -4.10 6.05
C ASP A 51 8.44 -4.95 6.53
N GLN A 52 8.61 -6.15 5.98
CA GLN A 52 9.78 -7.01 6.25
C GLN A 52 11.10 -6.33 5.86
N VAL A 53 11.14 -5.69 4.69
CA VAL A 53 12.33 -4.92 4.25
C VAL A 53 12.58 -3.74 5.19
N ALA A 54 11.53 -3.00 5.60
CA ALA A 54 11.67 -1.88 6.52
C ALA A 54 12.19 -2.32 7.90
N ALA A 55 11.69 -3.43 8.43
CA ALA A 55 12.18 -4.03 9.67
C ALA A 55 13.64 -4.50 9.54
N ALA A 56 13.98 -5.21 8.46
CA ALA A 56 15.34 -5.67 8.18
C ALA A 56 16.34 -4.51 8.07
N VAL A 57 15.97 -3.47 7.33
CA VAL A 57 16.75 -2.23 7.18
C VAL A 57 16.96 -1.56 8.52
N ARG A 58 15.89 -1.36 9.32
CA ARG A 58 15.98 -0.75 10.65
C ARG A 58 16.96 -1.51 11.53
N THR A 59 16.84 -2.83 11.60
CA THR A 59 17.74 -3.68 12.38
C THR A 59 19.17 -3.58 11.88
N TRP A 60 19.38 -3.61 10.56
CA TRP A 60 20.71 -3.54 9.95
C TRP A 60 21.40 -2.19 10.16
N THR A 61 20.67 -1.08 10.02
CA THR A 61 21.22 0.28 10.22
C THR A 61 21.46 0.63 11.68
N ASN A 62 20.79 -0.06 12.62
CA ASN A 62 21.01 0.12 14.05
C ASN A 62 22.33 -0.49 14.54
N VAL A 63 23.01 -1.31 13.71
CA VAL A 63 24.34 -1.84 14.00
C VAL A 63 25.39 -0.79 13.56
N PRO A 64 26.12 -0.13 14.50
CA PRO A 64 26.98 1.00 14.16
C PRO A 64 28.05 0.69 13.10
N ALA A 65 28.62 -0.52 13.12
CA ALA A 65 29.65 -0.94 12.17
C ALA A 65 29.17 -0.92 10.71
N ASN A 66 27.88 -1.14 10.45
CA ASN A 66 27.32 -1.18 9.10
C ASN A 66 27.22 0.20 8.44
N VAL A 67 27.13 1.25 9.25
CA VAL A 67 26.92 2.64 8.81
C VAL A 67 28.08 3.58 9.20
N ALA A 68 29.10 3.05 9.90
CA ALA A 68 30.25 3.81 10.35
C ALA A 68 31.00 4.48 9.18
N SER A 69 31.21 3.74 8.09
CA SER A 69 31.94 4.19 6.89
C SER A 69 31.14 5.12 5.98
N TRP A 70 29.84 5.32 6.24
CA TRP A 70 29.02 6.18 5.41
C TRP A 70 29.43 7.63 5.59
N THR A 71 29.66 8.33 4.48
CA THR A 71 29.84 9.78 4.46
C THR A 71 28.53 10.44 4.89
N ASN A 72 28.63 11.43 5.78
CA ASN A 72 27.46 12.17 6.22
C ASN A 72 26.79 12.90 5.05
N ASP A 73 25.47 13.02 5.10
CA ASP A 73 24.62 13.74 4.15
C ASP A 73 24.78 13.31 2.69
N THR A 74 25.38 12.14 2.49
CA THR A 74 25.62 11.52 1.20
C THR A 74 24.68 10.34 1.03
N ARG A 75 24.15 10.20 -0.18
CA ARG A 75 23.26 9.11 -0.54
C ARG A 75 24.02 7.80 -0.66
N THR A 76 23.61 6.79 0.12
CA THR A 76 24.17 5.44 0.07
C THR A 76 23.08 4.43 -0.26
N GLY A 77 23.28 3.65 -1.31
CA GLY A 77 22.41 2.50 -1.62
C GLY A 77 22.68 1.35 -0.67
N ILE A 78 21.63 0.74 -0.12
CA ILE A 78 21.73 -0.49 0.68
C ILE A 78 21.36 -1.65 -0.24
N ALA A 79 22.32 -2.52 -0.52
CA ALA A 79 22.07 -3.70 -1.34
C ALA A 79 21.22 -4.71 -0.57
N CYS A 80 20.27 -5.35 -1.27
CA CYS A 80 19.48 -6.44 -0.70
C CYS A 80 20.37 -7.58 -0.18
N SER A 81 21.48 -7.86 -0.89
CA SER A 81 22.47 -8.85 -0.48
C SER A 81 23.10 -8.55 0.88
N SER A 82 23.31 -7.27 1.23
CA SER A 82 23.81 -6.87 2.55
C SER A 82 22.86 -7.27 3.66
N LEU A 83 21.54 -7.17 3.42
CA LEU A 83 20.51 -7.58 4.38
C LEU A 83 20.42 -9.11 4.50
N THR A 84 20.54 -9.83 3.39
CA THR A 84 20.50 -11.29 3.41
C THR A 84 21.76 -11.90 4.02
N THR A 85 22.95 -11.36 3.72
CA THR A 85 24.21 -11.83 4.31
C THR A 85 24.28 -11.53 5.80
N ALA A 86 23.68 -10.43 6.26
CA ALA A 86 23.56 -10.12 7.67
C ALA A 86 22.48 -10.95 8.41
N GLY A 87 21.73 -11.81 7.70
CA GLY A 87 20.69 -12.66 8.29
C GLY A 87 19.43 -11.91 8.77
N VAL A 88 19.29 -10.63 8.44
CA VAL A 88 18.10 -9.83 8.82
C VAL A 88 16.95 -9.97 7.81
N LEU A 89 17.25 -10.48 6.62
CA LEU A 89 16.29 -10.78 5.57
C LEU A 89 16.56 -12.21 5.05
N PRO A 90 15.54 -13.04 4.76
CA PRO A 90 15.76 -14.39 4.27
C PRO A 90 16.56 -14.39 2.96
N ALA A 91 17.48 -15.34 2.78
CA ALA A 91 18.26 -15.47 1.55
C ALA A 91 17.38 -15.74 0.31
N SER A 92 16.18 -16.29 0.52
CA SER A 92 15.15 -16.51 -0.50
C SER A 92 14.28 -15.28 -0.80
N PHE A 93 14.55 -14.12 -0.18
CA PHE A 93 13.74 -12.92 -0.37
C PHE A 93 13.94 -12.31 -1.76
N GLY A 94 12.95 -12.50 -2.62
CA GLY A 94 12.97 -12.12 -4.02
C GLY A 94 12.27 -13.16 -4.88
N ARG A 95 12.31 -12.95 -6.19
CA ARG A 95 11.61 -13.79 -7.18
C ARG A 95 12.42 -13.86 -8.47
N ASP A 96 12.23 -14.93 -9.23
CA ASP A 96 12.83 -15.13 -10.55
C ASP A 96 14.37 -14.97 -10.53
N SER A 97 15.02 -15.46 -9.48
CA SER A 97 16.47 -15.30 -9.23
C SER A 97 16.95 -13.85 -9.05
N VAL A 98 16.03 -12.89 -8.94
CA VAL A 98 16.31 -11.48 -8.66
C VAL A 98 16.02 -11.20 -7.19
N ALA A 99 17.08 -10.87 -6.45
CA ALA A 99 16.97 -10.45 -5.05
C ALA A 99 16.08 -9.22 -4.91
N CYS A 100 15.25 -9.17 -3.87
CA CYS A 100 14.34 -8.05 -3.61
C CYS A 100 13.36 -7.73 -4.77
N LYS A 101 13.05 -8.71 -5.63
CA LYS A 101 11.95 -8.56 -6.60
C LYS A 101 10.60 -8.78 -5.91
N GLY A 102 9.80 -7.72 -5.88
CA GLY A 102 8.46 -7.70 -5.32
C GLY A 102 7.43 -8.46 -6.16
N PRO A 103 6.20 -8.59 -5.66
CA PRO A 103 5.19 -9.46 -6.26
C PRO A 103 4.74 -8.94 -7.63
N PHE A 104 4.68 -7.63 -7.86
CA PHE A 104 4.30 -7.08 -9.17
C PHE A 104 5.43 -7.01 -10.19
N GLY A 105 6.60 -7.56 -9.88
CA GLY A 105 7.78 -7.58 -10.76
C GLY A 105 8.69 -6.36 -10.64
N THR A 106 8.34 -5.39 -9.80
CA THR A 106 9.20 -4.26 -9.39
C THR A 106 10.28 -4.69 -8.40
N ILE A 107 11.31 -3.88 -8.23
CA ILE A 107 12.45 -4.16 -7.33
C ILE A 107 12.41 -3.22 -6.13
N TYR A 108 12.55 -3.75 -4.92
CA TYR A 108 12.73 -2.94 -3.72
C TYR A 108 14.10 -2.25 -3.76
N THR A 109 14.09 -0.93 -3.86
CA THR A 109 15.28 -0.08 -3.84
C THR A 109 15.36 0.61 -2.49
N ILE A 110 16.54 0.54 -1.88
CA ILE A 110 16.76 0.97 -0.51
C ILE A 110 17.89 1.99 -0.52
N VAL A 111 17.60 3.18 -0.02
CA VAL A 111 18.56 4.30 -0.03
C VAL A 111 18.58 4.97 1.32
N GLY A 112 19.75 5.02 1.94
CA GLY A 112 19.99 5.66 3.23
C GLY A 112 20.81 6.94 3.10
N ILE A 113 20.62 7.84 4.06
CA ILE A 113 21.51 8.98 4.33
C ILE A 113 21.80 9.00 5.83
N LYS A 114 23.07 9.11 6.18
CA LYS A 114 23.54 9.33 7.56
C LYS A 114 23.56 10.84 7.82
N ASN A 115 22.68 11.33 8.68
CA ASN A 115 22.56 12.76 8.93
C ASN A 115 23.64 13.22 9.94
N SER A 116 24.46 14.20 9.57
CA SER A 116 25.49 14.78 10.46
C SER A 116 24.89 15.59 11.61
N ALA A 117 23.70 16.17 11.41
CA ALA A 117 23.12 17.14 12.34
C ALA A 117 22.48 16.49 13.59
N ASP A 118 22.24 15.18 13.58
CA ASP A 118 21.62 14.50 14.71
C ASP A 118 22.68 13.90 15.63
N THR A 119 23.21 14.73 16.53
CA THR A 119 24.24 14.37 17.52
C THR A 119 23.71 13.55 18.69
N THR A 120 22.39 13.28 18.75
CA THR A 120 21.78 12.48 19.82
C THR A 120 22.13 11.00 19.72
N VAL A 121 22.60 10.56 18.55
CA VAL A 121 23.08 9.20 18.31
C VAL A 121 24.58 9.28 18.00
N PRO A 122 25.45 8.50 18.68
CA PRO A 122 26.90 8.54 18.48
C PRO A 122 27.35 8.33 17.02
N VAL A 123 26.50 7.71 16.20
CA VAL A 123 26.74 7.39 14.79
C VAL A 123 25.98 8.31 13.83
N GLY A 124 25.26 9.33 14.33
CA GLY A 124 24.30 10.09 13.53
C GLY A 124 23.04 9.28 13.20
N ARG A 125 21.87 9.92 13.12
CA ARG A 125 20.64 9.21 12.75
C ARG A 125 20.64 8.88 11.26
N VAL A 126 20.44 7.60 10.95
CA VAL A 126 20.29 7.13 9.57
C VAL A 126 18.83 7.19 9.15
N ARG A 127 18.56 7.89 8.04
CA ARG A 127 17.24 8.02 7.41
C ARG A 127 17.22 7.21 6.12
N VAL A 128 16.33 6.25 6.02
CA VAL A 128 16.24 5.34 4.88
C VAL A 128 14.89 5.43 4.19
N VAL A 129 14.94 5.54 2.86
CA VAL A 129 13.79 5.50 1.98
C VAL A 129 13.81 4.17 1.23
N ILE A 130 12.71 3.42 1.34
CA ILE A 130 12.49 2.16 0.62
C ILE A 130 11.37 2.41 -0.37
N TYR A 131 11.62 2.16 -1.66
CA TYR A 131 10.65 2.38 -2.72
C TYR A 131 10.78 1.32 -3.82
N LEU A 132 9.82 1.26 -4.72
CA LEU A 132 9.78 0.32 -5.82
C LEU A 132 10.35 0.96 -7.08
N THR A 133 11.27 0.27 -7.74
CA THR A 133 11.80 0.65 -9.06
C THR A 133 11.53 -0.44 -10.09
N GLY A 134 11.81 -0.12 -11.36
CA GLY A 134 11.51 -0.98 -12.48
C GLY A 134 10.05 -0.88 -12.93
N THR A 135 9.70 -1.70 -13.91
CA THR A 135 8.36 -1.72 -14.52
C THR A 135 7.54 -2.86 -13.95
N HIS A 136 6.28 -2.58 -13.61
CA HIS A 136 5.32 -3.64 -13.28
C HIS A 136 5.19 -4.62 -14.45
N THR A 137 5.20 -5.92 -14.16
CA THR A 137 5.08 -6.95 -15.19
C THR A 137 3.62 -7.06 -15.65
N ALA A 138 3.34 -6.72 -16.90
CA ALA A 138 1.99 -6.72 -17.47
C ALA A 138 1.22 -8.04 -17.26
N GLY A 139 1.92 -9.18 -17.41
CA GLY A 139 1.35 -10.51 -17.17
C GLY A 139 0.92 -10.75 -15.71
N ILE A 140 1.65 -10.19 -14.73
CA ILE A 140 1.31 -10.27 -13.31
C ILE A 140 0.12 -9.35 -13.00
N LEU A 141 0.13 -8.11 -13.50
CA LEU A 141 -1.00 -7.18 -13.34
C LEU A 141 -2.31 -7.77 -13.87
N ARG A 142 -2.27 -8.37 -15.06
CA ARG A 142 -3.43 -9.07 -15.64
C ARG A 142 -3.94 -10.22 -14.77
N ARG A 143 -3.03 -11.00 -14.16
CA ARG A 143 -3.40 -12.08 -13.21
C ARG A 143 -3.99 -11.54 -11.91
N ALA A 144 -3.52 -10.40 -11.44
CA ALA A 144 -4.08 -9.69 -10.30
C ALA A 144 -5.41 -8.99 -10.61
N GLY A 145 -5.87 -9.01 -11.86
CA GLY A 145 -7.08 -8.30 -12.29
C GLY A 145 -6.92 -6.78 -12.35
N ILE A 146 -5.69 -6.28 -12.41
CA ILE A 146 -5.37 -4.85 -12.43
C ILE A 146 -4.92 -4.46 -13.86
N PRO A 147 -5.54 -3.45 -14.50
CA PRO A 147 -5.09 -2.98 -15.80
C PRO A 147 -3.68 -2.37 -15.76
N ASN A 148 -2.91 -2.53 -16.83
CA ASN A 148 -1.56 -1.97 -16.95
C ASN A 148 -1.61 -0.53 -17.49
N ASN A 149 -2.14 0.40 -16.70
CA ASN A 149 -2.15 1.82 -17.01
C ASN A 149 -1.66 2.65 -15.80
N ALA A 150 -1.32 3.92 -16.03
CA ALA A 150 -0.73 4.79 -15.01
C ALA A 150 -1.62 4.98 -13.76
N SER A 151 -2.95 5.10 -13.95
CA SER A 151 -3.90 5.29 -12.86
C SER A 151 -3.99 4.07 -11.96
N ASP A 152 -4.02 2.87 -12.55
CA ASP A 152 -4.09 1.62 -11.80
C ASP A 152 -2.77 1.32 -11.06
N ILE A 153 -1.63 1.63 -11.68
CA ILE A 153 -0.32 1.54 -11.03
C ILE A 153 -0.22 2.51 -9.85
N GLN A 154 -0.69 3.75 -10.01
CA GLN A 154 -0.80 4.69 -8.91
C GLN A 154 -1.75 4.18 -7.82
N GLY A 155 -2.86 3.54 -8.21
CA GLY A 155 -3.77 2.88 -7.28
C GLY A 155 -3.14 1.73 -6.50
N ILE A 156 -2.19 0.98 -7.08
CA ILE A 156 -1.37 -0.01 -6.35
C ILE A 156 -0.51 0.72 -5.32
N ALA A 157 0.25 1.74 -5.73
CA ALA A 157 1.14 2.50 -4.84
C ALA A 157 0.41 3.09 -3.63
N MET A 158 -0.74 3.73 -3.87
CA MET A 158 -1.57 4.31 -2.81
C MET A 158 -2.08 3.24 -1.84
N ARG A 159 -2.63 2.12 -2.34
CA ARG A 159 -3.17 1.05 -1.49
C ARG A 159 -2.07 0.30 -0.72
N THR A 160 -0.91 0.08 -1.32
CA THR A 160 0.26 -0.46 -0.61
C THR A 160 0.69 0.48 0.52
N ALA A 161 0.73 1.79 0.28
CA ALA A 161 1.04 2.77 1.31
C ALA A 161 0.03 2.76 2.47
N THR A 162 -1.28 2.66 2.16
CA THR A 162 -2.33 2.50 3.18
C THR A 162 -2.11 1.26 4.04
N GLN A 163 -1.87 0.10 3.40
CA GLN A 163 -1.64 -1.16 4.10
C GLN A 163 -0.34 -1.15 4.93
N LEU A 164 0.70 -0.43 4.48
CA LEU A 164 1.91 -0.22 5.27
C LEU A 164 1.68 0.67 6.49
N ALA A 165 0.89 1.73 6.35
CA ALA A 165 0.55 2.59 7.48
C ALA A 165 -0.27 1.85 8.54
N GLU A 166 -1.17 0.94 8.13
CA GLU A 166 -1.88 0.04 9.05
C GLU A 166 -0.92 -0.83 9.87
N ARG A 167 0.24 -1.19 9.29
CA ARG A 167 1.34 -1.92 9.94
C ARG A 167 2.30 -1.04 10.75
N LYS A 168 1.94 0.24 10.99
CA LYS A 168 2.74 1.22 11.75
C LYS A 168 4.09 1.56 11.11
N VAL A 169 4.23 1.36 9.81
CA VAL A 169 5.38 1.86 9.04
C VAL A 169 5.01 3.21 8.44
N PRO A 170 5.76 4.30 8.71
CA PRO A 170 5.55 5.58 8.05
C PRO A 170 5.67 5.39 6.53
N ALA A 171 4.55 5.53 5.82
CA ALA A 171 4.46 5.19 4.41
C ALA A 171 3.66 6.22 3.63
N GLY A 172 4.03 6.37 2.37
CA GLY A 172 3.39 7.25 1.41
C GLY A 172 3.52 6.71 0.00
N TRP A 173 3.10 7.51 -0.97
CA TRP A 173 3.17 7.16 -2.38
C TRP A 173 3.75 8.33 -3.19
N LEU A 174 4.41 7.97 -4.29
CA LEU A 174 4.99 8.88 -5.27
C LEU A 174 4.20 8.82 -6.57
N THR A 175 3.98 9.97 -7.18
CA THR A 175 3.56 10.03 -8.59
C THR A 175 4.73 9.70 -9.51
N ALA A 176 4.44 9.18 -10.70
CA ALA A 176 5.46 8.97 -11.72
C ALA A 176 6.16 10.30 -12.07
N GLY A 177 7.49 10.27 -12.20
CA GLY A 177 8.32 11.43 -12.52
C GLY A 177 8.53 12.41 -11.35
N ASN A 178 8.08 12.08 -10.14
CA ASN A 178 8.18 12.96 -8.97
C ASN A 178 8.95 12.30 -7.81
N THR A 179 9.56 13.13 -6.97
CA THR A 179 10.30 12.72 -5.76
C THR A 179 9.60 13.14 -4.47
N THR A 180 8.44 13.78 -4.54
CA THR A 180 7.67 14.20 -3.36
C THR A 180 6.67 13.13 -2.96
N ALA A 181 6.90 12.51 -1.81
CA ALA A 181 6.01 11.50 -1.26
C ALA A 181 4.80 12.14 -0.58
N THR A 182 3.62 11.57 -0.80
CA THR A 182 2.37 11.94 -0.13
C THR A 182 1.96 10.84 0.84
N GLY A 183 1.77 11.18 2.11
CA GLY A 183 1.31 10.25 3.13
C GLY A 183 -0.11 9.75 2.91
N VAL A 184 -0.46 8.65 3.59
CA VAL A 184 -1.83 8.10 3.61
C VAL A 184 -2.83 9.17 4.07
N GLY A 185 -3.97 9.27 3.39
CA GLY A 185 -4.96 10.33 3.67
C GLY A 185 -4.46 11.75 3.40
N ARG A 186 -3.31 11.92 2.73
CA ARG A 186 -2.61 13.21 2.56
C ARG A 186 -2.24 13.88 3.89
N ALA A 187 -2.01 13.08 4.95
CA ALA A 187 -1.67 13.59 6.27
C ALA A 187 -0.34 14.39 6.29
N TRP A 188 0.57 14.10 5.35
CA TRP A 188 1.83 14.82 5.19
C TRP A 188 2.29 14.78 3.73
N THR A 189 3.19 15.69 3.39
CA THR A 189 3.97 15.65 2.14
C THR A 189 5.44 15.81 2.48
N LYS A 190 6.32 15.10 1.76
CA LYS A 190 7.76 15.12 2.03
C LYS A 190 8.56 15.05 0.75
N ALA A 191 9.43 16.04 0.55
CA ALA A 191 10.39 16.02 -0.55
C ALA A 191 11.48 14.97 -0.26
N LEU A 192 11.64 14.00 -1.16
CA LEU A 192 12.65 12.94 -1.05
C LEU A 192 13.73 13.06 -2.13
N ASN A 193 13.91 14.24 -2.73
CA ASN A 193 14.88 14.48 -3.81
C ASN A 193 16.34 14.16 -3.42
N LEU A 194 16.68 14.24 -2.13
CA LEU A 194 18.00 13.85 -1.63
C LEU A 194 18.22 12.32 -1.65
N TRP A 195 17.15 11.54 -1.49
CA TRP A 195 17.22 10.06 -1.51
C TRP A 195 16.92 9.50 -2.91
N ILE A 196 15.97 10.09 -3.62
CA ILE A 196 15.43 9.58 -4.88
C ILE A 196 15.92 10.49 -6.01
N ASN A 197 16.90 10.00 -6.77
CA ASN A 197 17.40 10.67 -7.98
C ASN A 197 18.06 9.63 -8.93
N PRO A 198 17.52 9.37 -10.13
CA PRO A 198 16.39 10.06 -10.77
C PRO A 198 15.04 9.73 -10.12
N ALA A 199 14.02 10.53 -10.43
CA ALA A 199 12.64 10.23 -10.06
C ALA A 199 12.17 8.91 -10.71
N PRO A 200 11.34 8.11 -10.03
CA PRO A 200 10.83 6.86 -10.58
C PRO A 200 9.92 7.12 -11.79
N THR A 201 10.06 6.30 -12.84
CA THR A 201 9.27 6.42 -14.08
C THR A 201 7.82 5.95 -13.93
N GLN A 202 7.52 5.21 -12.86
CA GLN A 202 6.18 4.76 -12.49
C GLN A 202 5.84 5.20 -11.07
N ALA A 203 4.55 5.30 -10.76
CA ALA A 203 4.12 5.57 -9.40
C ALA A 203 4.58 4.45 -8.45
N SER A 204 5.02 4.81 -7.25
CA SER A 204 5.63 3.88 -6.31
C SER A 204 5.12 4.10 -4.89
N ALA A 205 4.93 3.02 -4.15
CA ALA A 205 4.82 3.10 -2.70
C ALA A 205 6.20 3.40 -2.09
N VAL A 206 6.22 4.07 -0.95
CA VAL A 206 7.44 4.41 -0.21
C VAL A 206 7.24 4.08 1.25
N ALA A 207 8.21 3.37 1.84
CA ALA A 207 8.34 3.21 3.28
C ALA A 207 9.53 4.05 3.77
N LEU A 208 9.33 4.71 4.92
CA LEU A 208 10.28 5.65 5.51
C LEU A 208 10.75 5.10 6.86
N VAL A 209 12.06 4.96 7.05
CA VAL A 209 12.69 4.45 8.27
C VAL A 209 13.63 5.50 8.86
N GLY A 210 13.53 5.77 10.17
CA GLY A 210 14.40 6.71 10.87
C GLY A 210 14.00 8.18 10.69
N PHE A 211 12.73 8.45 10.40
CA PHE A 211 12.17 9.78 10.18
C PHE A 211 11.32 10.20 11.39
N PRO A 212 11.92 10.78 12.45
CA PRO A 212 11.23 11.06 13.71
C PRO A 212 10.05 12.02 13.55
N ASP A 213 10.11 12.91 12.56
CA ASP A 213 9.03 13.83 12.24
C ASP A 213 7.73 13.14 11.76
N LEU A 214 7.84 11.88 11.35
CA LEU A 214 6.72 11.04 10.91
C LEU A 214 6.47 9.85 11.86
N GLU A 215 7.38 9.58 12.80
CA GLU A 215 7.26 8.55 13.85
C GLU A 215 6.31 9.06 14.95
N GLY A 216 5.04 9.23 14.62
CA GLY A 216 4.01 9.74 15.55
C GLY A 216 2.66 10.03 14.89
N THR A 217 2.62 10.18 13.57
CA THR A 217 1.41 10.56 12.80
C THR A 217 0.37 9.43 12.65
N VAL A 218 0.42 8.39 13.48
CA VAL A 218 -0.62 7.36 13.55
C VAL A 218 -1.78 7.77 14.48
N GLY A 219 -1.68 8.93 15.12
CA GLY A 219 -2.80 9.65 15.74
C GLY A 219 -3.16 10.86 14.88
N GLY A 220 -4.46 11.05 14.62
CA GLY A 220 -4.98 12.13 13.77
C GLY A 220 -4.37 13.49 14.12
N GLY A 221 -3.46 13.94 13.26
CA GLY A 221 -2.96 15.31 13.22
C GLY A 221 -3.36 15.87 11.87
N GLY A 222 -4.35 16.77 11.89
CA GLY A 222 -4.76 17.52 10.71
C GLY A 222 -3.59 18.32 10.12
N PRO A 223 -3.71 18.76 8.86
CA PRO A 223 -2.67 19.53 8.20
C PRO A 223 -2.37 20.81 8.99
N SER A 224 -1.15 20.91 9.51
CA SER A 224 -0.57 22.20 9.91
C SER A 224 -0.18 22.95 8.63
N GLY A 225 -1.11 23.75 8.15
CA GLY A 225 -0.98 24.60 6.98
C GLY A 225 -2.30 25.34 6.79
N ALA A 226 -2.34 26.59 7.22
CA ALA A 226 -3.52 27.44 7.18
C ALA A 226 -4.18 27.48 5.79
N ASN A 227 -5.34 26.85 5.64
CA ASN A 227 -6.56 27.41 5.03
C ASN A 227 -7.73 26.42 5.16
N PRO A 228 -8.98 26.92 5.37
CA PRO A 228 -10.12 26.09 5.72
C PRO A 228 -10.73 25.50 4.45
N LEU A 229 -11.14 24.24 4.52
CA LEU A 229 -12.29 23.66 3.80
C LEU A 229 -12.24 22.15 4.04
N TYR A 230 -13.14 21.62 4.86
CA TYR A 230 -13.86 20.34 4.68
C TYR A 230 -14.76 20.08 5.90
N SER A 231 -15.74 20.97 6.16
CA SER A 231 -16.84 20.69 7.11
C SER A 231 -18.00 19.89 6.48
N ARG A 232 -17.73 18.97 5.54
CA ARG A 232 -18.78 18.27 4.78
C ARG A 232 -18.61 16.75 4.61
N CYS A 233 -17.76 16.10 5.38
CA CYS A 233 -17.69 14.62 5.35
C CYS A 233 -18.43 13.94 6.52
N GLU A 234 -19.12 14.70 7.38
CA GLU A 234 -19.82 14.14 8.54
C GLU A 234 -21.24 13.58 8.23
N SER A 235 -21.71 13.64 6.98
CA SER A 235 -23.09 13.25 6.64
C SER A 235 -23.27 11.87 6.00
N LEU A 236 -22.30 10.95 6.07
CA LEU A 236 -22.47 9.58 5.54
C LEU A 236 -22.25 8.44 6.54
N GLN A 237 -22.08 8.74 7.84
CA GLN A 237 -22.04 7.70 8.89
C GLN A 237 -23.35 7.54 9.67
N THR A 238 -24.43 8.25 9.32
CA THR A 238 -25.70 8.20 10.07
C THR A 238 -26.85 7.53 9.31
N THR A 239 -26.59 6.45 8.54
CA THR A 239 -27.70 5.69 7.89
C THR A 239 -27.55 4.16 7.98
N VAL A 240 -26.76 3.63 8.92
CA VAL A 240 -26.73 2.18 9.20
C VAL A 240 -26.98 1.85 10.69
N ALA A 241 -27.50 2.81 11.46
CA ALA A 241 -27.89 2.60 12.87
C ALA A 241 -29.42 2.65 13.09
N ARG A 242 -30.23 2.55 12.02
CA ARG A 242 -31.70 2.66 12.10
C ARG A 242 -32.45 1.46 11.52
N THR A 243 -31.97 0.23 11.75
CA THR A 243 -32.77 -0.97 11.44
C THR A 243 -32.59 -2.13 12.43
N TYR A 244 -32.27 -1.86 13.70
CA TYR A 244 -32.45 -2.87 14.76
C TYR A 244 -32.80 -2.20 16.09
N PRO A 245 -34.10 -2.06 16.44
CA PRO A 245 -34.50 -1.67 17.78
C PRO A 245 -34.54 -2.94 18.64
N GLY A 246 -33.50 -3.19 19.43
CA GLY A 246 -33.59 -4.24 20.45
C GLY A 246 -32.27 -4.85 20.88
N ALA A 247 -31.47 -4.10 21.63
CA ALA A 247 -30.58 -4.65 22.67
C ALA A 247 -29.94 -3.51 23.46
N VAL A 248 -30.75 -2.81 24.25
CA VAL A 248 -30.24 -2.02 25.37
C VAL A 248 -30.50 -2.83 26.63
N ALA A 249 -29.47 -3.38 27.26
CA ALA A 249 -29.51 -3.74 28.67
C ALA A 249 -28.10 -3.82 29.30
N LYS A 250 -27.86 -2.86 30.21
CA LYS A 250 -27.00 -2.90 31.42
C LYS A 250 -25.48 -2.99 31.18
N LEU A 251 -24.68 -1.91 31.31
CA LEU A 251 -24.38 -1.04 32.48
C LEU A 251 -23.75 -1.81 33.64
N GLY A 252 -22.47 -1.51 33.93
CA GLY A 252 -21.73 -2.05 35.06
C GLY A 252 -20.27 -1.59 35.12
N ILE A 253 -20.06 -0.27 35.25
CA ILE A 253 -18.79 0.29 35.74
C ILE A 253 -18.78 0.13 37.27
N ARG A 254 -17.78 -0.58 37.78
CA ARG A 254 -17.02 -0.25 39.00
C ARG A 254 -15.56 -0.57 38.73
#